data_AF-A0A3M1ATB0-F1
#
_entry.id   AF-A0A3M1ATB0-F1
#
_cell.length_a   1.000
_cell.length_b   1.000
_cell.length_c   1.000
_cell.angle_alpha   90.00
_cell.angle_beta   90.00
_cell.angle_gamma   90.00
#
_symmetry.space_group_name_H-M   'P 1'
#
loop_
_entity.id
_entity.type
_entity.pdbx_description
1 polymer ?
#
loop_
_entity_poly.entity_id
_entity_poly.type
_entity_poly.pdbx_seq_one_letter_code
_entity_poly.pdbx_strand_id
1 'polypeptide(L)'
;HTHDDHEGMAHTHAKTPEEFASLENPFANDQEAIEAGKAIYETNCVACHGAEGMGDGPAAESLDPKPAMLADGAMMGDLSDGYLFWRVSKGGQMEPFNSAMPAWEAGLTEEQRWQVISYVRTLADDSMGMDMGMDMHMDDDHADEAHADDGH
;
A
#
# COMPACT_ATOMS: atom_id res chain seq x y z
N HIS A 1 -5.96 -1.47 -35.85
CA HIS A 1 -6.28 -1.87 -34.47
C HIS A 1 -5.44 -1.01 -33.55
N THR A 2 -6.04 0.01 -32.96
CA THR A 2 -5.50 0.74 -31.80
C THR A 2 -6.73 1.14 -31.02
N HIS A 3 -7.07 0.35 -30.01
CA HIS A 3 -8.02 0.79 -29.00
C HIS A 3 -7.27 1.79 -28.13
N ASP A 4 -7.48 3.06 -28.46
CA ASP A 4 -7.50 4.16 -27.50
C ASP A 4 -8.61 3.83 -26.49
N ASP A 5 -8.24 3.54 -25.25
CA ASP A 5 -9.21 3.45 -24.17
C ASP A 5 -8.63 4.03 -22.88
N HIS A 6 -9.37 5.04 -22.41
CA HIS A 6 -9.46 5.56 -21.04
C HIS A 6 -8.35 6.46 -20.48
N GLU A 7 -8.43 7.72 -20.90
CA GLU A 7 -8.10 8.85 -20.03
C GLU A 7 -9.12 8.96 -18.88
N GLY A 8 -8.77 8.39 -17.73
CA GLY A 8 -9.45 8.63 -16.45
C GLY A 8 -8.42 9.11 -15.43
N MET A 9 -8.35 10.42 -15.20
CA MET A 9 -7.68 11.09 -14.06
C MET A 9 -6.37 10.42 -13.58
N ALA A 10 -5.41 10.19 -14.50
CA ALA A 10 -4.27 9.34 -14.21
C ALA A 10 -3.18 10.07 -13.41
N HIS A 11 -2.83 9.53 -12.25
CA HIS A 11 -1.50 9.71 -11.69
C HIS A 11 -0.47 9.34 -12.76
N THR A 12 0.44 10.26 -13.12
CA THR A 12 1.40 10.00 -14.19
C THR A 12 2.47 9.02 -13.71
N HIS A 13 2.30 7.74 -14.04
CA HIS A 13 3.28 6.70 -13.79
C HIS A 13 4.13 6.46 -15.05
N ALA A 14 5.43 6.21 -14.88
CA ALA A 14 6.25 5.81 -16.01
C ALA A 14 5.75 4.46 -16.54
N LYS A 15 5.81 4.26 -17.85
CA LYS A 15 5.45 2.98 -18.46
C LYS A 15 6.34 1.87 -17.88
N THR A 16 5.72 0.86 -17.27
CA THR A 16 6.41 -0.34 -16.80
C THR A 16 7.16 -0.98 -17.97
N PRO A 17 8.47 -1.29 -17.84
CA PRO A 17 9.19 -2.00 -18.89
C PRO A 17 8.53 -3.37 -19.14
N GLU A 18 8.51 -3.82 -20.39
CA GLU A 18 7.81 -5.04 -20.79
C GLU A 18 8.28 -6.29 -20.03
N GLU A 19 9.55 -6.32 -19.62
CA GLU A 19 10.13 -7.39 -18.81
C GLU A 19 9.50 -7.52 -17.41
N PHE A 20 8.99 -6.42 -16.85
CA PHE A 20 8.31 -6.39 -15.56
C PHE A 20 6.79 -6.42 -15.70
N ALA A 21 6.25 -6.00 -16.84
CA ALA A 21 4.81 -5.83 -17.05
C ALA A 21 3.99 -7.13 -16.88
N SER A 22 4.60 -8.29 -17.12
CA SER A 22 3.97 -9.61 -16.95
C SER A 22 4.30 -10.29 -15.62
N LEU A 23 4.99 -9.61 -14.70
CA LEU A 23 5.26 -10.16 -13.38
C LEU A 23 4.04 -10.02 -12.47
N GLU A 24 3.71 -11.11 -11.81
CA GLU A 24 2.66 -11.19 -10.80
C GLU A 24 3.30 -11.58 -9.47
N ASN A 25 2.74 -11.09 -8.36
CA ASN A 25 3.26 -11.43 -7.04
C ASN A 25 2.90 -12.89 -6.68
N PRO A 26 3.88 -13.80 -6.55
CA PRO A 26 3.61 -15.20 -6.21
C PRO A 26 3.17 -15.38 -4.74
N PHE A 27 3.37 -14.36 -3.90
CA PHE A 27 3.02 -14.34 -2.48
C PHE A 27 1.83 -13.43 -2.18
N ALA A 28 0.99 -13.16 -3.18
CA ALA A 28 -0.25 -12.42 -2.97
C ALA A 28 -1.15 -13.16 -1.97
N ASN A 29 -1.61 -12.46 -0.94
CA ASN A 29 -2.44 -13.01 0.15
C ASN A 29 -1.77 -14.11 1.01
N ASP A 30 -0.45 -14.27 0.93
CA ASP A 30 0.29 -15.15 1.82
C ASP A 30 0.62 -14.43 3.13
N GLN A 31 0.05 -14.92 4.24
CA GLN A 31 0.21 -14.31 5.55
C GLN A 31 1.66 -14.32 6.05
N GLU A 32 2.41 -15.40 5.79
CA GLU A 32 3.81 -15.50 6.21
C GLU A 32 4.67 -14.52 5.41
N ALA A 33 4.38 -14.37 4.12
CA ALA A 33 5.04 -13.38 3.28
C ALA A 33 4.71 -11.93 3.69
N ILE A 34 3.47 -11.66 4.10
CA ILE A 34 3.06 -10.35 4.61
C ILE A 34 3.80 -10.03 5.92
N GLU A 35 3.91 -10.98 6.84
CA GLU A 35 4.66 -10.79 8.10
C GLU A 35 6.15 -10.56 7.87
N ALA A 36 6.76 -11.34 6.96
CA ALA A 36 8.15 -11.13 6.56
C ALA A 36 8.33 -9.75 5.88
N GLY A 37 7.40 -9.38 5.00
CA GLY A 37 7.36 -8.10 4.31
C GLY A 37 7.27 -6.91 5.27
N LYS A 38 6.45 -7.03 6.33
CA LYS A 38 6.31 -6.04 7.39
C LYS A 38 7.64 -5.77 8.09
N ALA A 39 8.36 -6.82 8.50
CA ALA A 39 9.65 -6.66 9.16
C ALA A 39 10.67 -5.93 8.26
N ILE A 40 10.66 -6.22 6.95
CA ILE A 40 11.52 -5.55 5.98
C ILE A 40 11.09 -4.09 5.82
N TYR A 41 9.78 -3.80 5.74
CA TYR A 41 9.24 -2.45 5.62
C TYR A 41 9.60 -1.56 6.82
N GLU A 42 9.41 -2.08 8.04
CA GLU A 42 9.75 -1.38 9.29
C GLU A 42 11.24 -1.05 9.39
N THR A 43 12.09 -1.88 8.79
CA THR A 43 13.55 -1.66 8.82
C THR A 43 14.02 -0.68 7.73
N ASN A 44 13.42 -0.75 6.54
CA ASN A 44 13.99 -0.14 5.33
C ASN A 44 13.14 0.98 4.71
N CYS A 45 11.81 0.90 4.87
CA CYS A 45 10.85 1.74 4.12
C CYS A 45 10.19 2.81 5.01
N VAL A 46 9.98 2.49 6.30
CA VAL A 46 9.25 3.34 7.26
C VAL A 46 9.84 4.76 7.42
N ALA A 47 11.17 4.88 7.30
CA ALA A 47 11.86 6.16 7.50
C ALA A 47 11.41 7.22 6.49
N CYS A 48 10.98 6.81 5.30
CA CYS A 48 10.50 7.69 4.24
C CYS A 48 8.97 7.59 4.07
N HIS A 49 8.41 6.38 4.09
CA HIS A 49 7.00 6.17 3.77
C HIS A 49 6.05 6.22 4.99
N GLY A 50 6.58 6.30 6.22
CA GLY A 50 5.77 6.28 7.44
C GLY A 50 5.30 4.88 7.82
N ALA A 51 4.87 4.69 9.07
CA ALA A 51 4.41 3.38 9.56
C ALA A 51 3.10 2.94 8.88
N GLU A 52 2.24 3.91 8.61
CA GLU A 52 0.93 3.72 7.97
C GLU A 52 1.00 3.88 6.44
N GLY A 53 2.19 4.08 5.86
CA GLY A 53 2.32 4.28 4.41
C GLY A 53 1.86 5.65 3.92
N MET A 54 1.73 6.65 4.79
CA MET A 54 1.23 7.99 4.46
C MET A 54 2.26 8.90 3.75
N GLY A 55 3.49 8.42 3.52
CA GLY A 55 4.55 9.22 2.90
C GLY A 55 5.08 10.35 3.79
N ASP A 56 4.89 10.22 5.11
CA ASP A 56 5.17 11.22 6.14
C ASP A 56 6.28 10.77 7.11
N GLY A 57 7.12 9.83 6.68
CA GLY A 57 8.26 9.38 7.47
C GLY A 57 9.20 10.54 7.83
N PRO A 58 10.03 10.40 8.87
CA PRO A 58 10.93 11.46 9.33
C PRO A 58 11.88 12.01 8.25
N ALA A 59 12.21 11.20 7.24
CA ALA A 59 13.01 11.65 6.11
C ALA A 59 12.19 12.38 5.03
N ALA A 60 10.87 12.18 4.96
CA ALA A 60 10.00 12.67 3.90
C ALA A 60 10.02 14.20 3.75
N GLU A 61 10.14 14.94 4.86
CA GLU A 61 10.18 16.41 4.83
C GLU A 61 11.38 16.97 4.05
N SER A 62 12.46 16.21 3.93
CA SER A 62 13.70 16.61 3.26
C SER A 62 13.81 16.08 1.82
N LEU A 63 12.79 15.38 1.33
CA LEU A 63 12.80 14.75 0.00
C LEU A 63 11.92 15.52 -0.99
N ASP A 64 12.48 15.77 -2.18
CA ASP A 64 11.78 16.34 -3.33
C ASP A 64 12.07 15.47 -4.57
N PRO A 65 11.06 14.82 -5.17
CA PRO A 65 9.65 14.79 -4.77
C PRO A 65 9.41 14.04 -3.45
N LYS A 66 8.32 14.37 -2.76
CA LYS A 66 7.87 13.65 -1.56
C LYS A 66 7.61 12.17 -1.87
N PRO A 67 7.83 11.26 -0.90
CA PRO A 67 7.44 9.86 -1.02
C PRO A 67 5.95 9.70 -1.34
N ALA A 68 5.62 8.68 -2.15
CA ALA A 68 4.23 8.37 -2.47
C ALA A 68 3.46 7.89 -1.23
N MET A 69 2.17 8.23 -1.18
CA MET A 69 1.22 7.72 -0.20
C MET A 69 0.85 6.29 -0.58
N LEU A 70 1.51 5.32 0.05
CA LEU A 70 1.28 3.90 -0.17
C LEU A 70 -0.07 3.43 0.37
N ALA A 71 -0.63 4.16 1.34
CA ALA A 71 -1.97 3.93 1.87
C ALA A 71 -3.09 4.39 0.91
N ASP A 72 -2.77 5.09 -0.18
CA ASP A 72 -3.78 5.50 -1.16
C ASP A 72 -4.22 4.28 -1.97
N GLY A 73 -5.37 3.71 -1.60
CA GLY A 73 -5.92 2.53 -2.26
C GLY A 73 -6.38 2.77 -3.70
N ALA A 74 -6.70 4.02 -4.09
CA ALA A 74 -6.98 4.31 -5.49
C ALA A 74 -5.70 4.19 -6.32
N MET A 75 -4.61 4.82 -5.85
CA MET A 75 -3.30 4.66 -6.49
C MET A 75 -2.85 3.20 -6.50
N MET A 76 -2.90 2.51 -5.37
CA MET A 76 -2.43 1.11 -5.27
C MET A 76 -3.28 0.12 -6.07
N GLY A 77 -4.56 0.42 -6.28
CA GLY A 77 -5.44 -0.35 -7.15
C GLY A 77 -5.08 -0.23 -8.63
N ASP A 78 -4.62 0.94 -9.06
CA ASP A 78 -4.21 1.19 -10.45
C ASP A 78 -2.82 0.64 -10.79
N LEU A 79 -1.99 0.38 -9.79
CA LEU A 79 -0.62 -0.12 -9.98
C LEU A 79 -0.57 -1.65 -10.10
N SER A 80 0.08 -2.13 -11.16
CA SER A 80 0.37 -3.56 -11.31
C SER A 80 1.50 -4.03 -10.39
N ASP A 81 1.47 -5.31 -10.02
CA ASP A 81 2.52 -5.95 -9.22
C ASP A 81 3.90 -5.81 -9.86
N GLY A 82 3.97 -6.02 -11.18
CA GLY A 82 5.19 -5.79 -11.95
C GLY A 82 5.72 -4.37 -11.88
N TYR A 83 4.85 -3.36 -11.88
CA TYR A 83 5.26 -1.98 -11.68
C TYR A 83 5.84 -1.77 -10.27
N LEU A 84 5.16 -2.25 -9.23
CA LEU A 84 5.64 -2.14 -7.85
C LEU A 84 6.99 -2.84 -7.68
N PHE A 85 7.14 -4.04 -8.24
CA PHE A 85 8.39 -4.79 -8.21
C PHE A 85 9.52 -4.07 -8.90
N TRP A 86 9.26 -3.50 -10.08
CA TRP A 86 10.24 -2.68 -10.77
C TRP A 86 10.65 -1.45 -9.96
N ARG A 87 9.68 -0.74 -9.35
CA ARG A 87 9.93 0.43 -8.51
C ARG A 87 10.76 0.10 -7.27
N VAL A 88 10.48 -1.00 -6.60
CA VAL A 88 11.28 -1.46 -5.45
C VAL A 88 12.67 -1.90 -5.90
N SER A 89 12.76 -2.64 -7.01
CA SER A 89 14.04 -3.19 -7.49
C SER A 89 15.00 -2.10 -7.95
N LYS A 90 14.53 -1.18 -8.81
CA LYS A 90 15.35 -0.14 -9.44
C LYS A 90 15.38 1.18 -8.67
N GLY A 91 14.45 1.36 -7.73
CA GLY A 91 14.34 2.58 -6.94
C GLY A 91 13.77 3.76 -7.74
N GLY A 92 14.08 4.96 -7.27
CA GLY A 92 13.49 6.21 -7.73
C GLY A 92 14.43 7.13 -8.50
N GLN A 93 15.73 6.85 -8.51
CA GLN A 93 16.76 7.75 -9.06
C GLN A 93 16.77 7.82 -10.61
N MET A 94 15.93 7.02 -11.27
CA MET A 94 15.78 6.99 -12.72
C MET A 94 14.72 7.98 -13.20
N GLU A 95 14.91 8.56 -14.39
CA GLU A 95 13.88 9.36 -15.05
C GLU A 95 12.61 8.52 -15.32
N PRO A 96 11.41 9.10 -15.21
CA PRO A 96 11.10 10.49 -14.85
C PRO A 96 10.99 10.77 -13.34
N PHE A 97 11.17 9.75 -12.49
CA PHE A 97 10.81 9.81 -11.08
C PHE A 97 11.75 10.68 -10.24
N ASN A 98 13.05 10.66 -10.52
CA ASN A 98 14.08 11.45 -9.84
C ASN A 98 13.94 11.49 -8.30
N SER A 99 13.46 10.39 -7.69
CA SER A 99 13.23 10.32 -6.24
C SER A 99 14.44 9.73 -5.51
N ALA A 100 14.52 10.02 -4.22
CA ALA A 100 15.60 9.52 -3.35
C ALA A 100 15.44 8.04 -2.95
N MET A 101 14.47 7.32 -3.51
CA MET A 101 14.26 5.90 -3.21
C MET A 101 15.45 5.08 -3.76
N PRO A 102 16.17 4.33 -2.90
CA PRO A 102 17.31 3.52 -3.34
C PRO A 102 16.87 2.30 -4.16
N ALA A 103 17.78 1.75 -4.95
CA ALA A 103 17.58 0.49 -5.65
C ALA A 103 17.75 -0.68 -4.67
N TRP A 104 16.66 -1.32 -4.28
CA TRP A 104 16.70 -2.41 -3.29
C TRP A 104 17.21 -3.73 -3.86
N GLU A 105 17.39 -3.84 -5.18
CA GLU A 105 17.96 -5.04 -5.79
C GLU A 105 19.39 -5.38 -5.32
N ALA A 106 20.11 -4.40 -4.79
CA ALA A 106 21.44 -4.59 -4.21
C ALA A 106 21.43 -5.13 -2.77
N GLY A 107 20.30 -4.99 -2.04
CA GLY A 107 20.21 -5.31 -0.61
C GLY A 107 19.14 -6.33 -0.24
N LEU A 108 18.13 -6.54 -1.08
CA LEU A 108 17.03 -7.47 -0.88
C LEU A 108 16.98 -8.52 -1.99
N THR A 109 16.72 -9.77 -1.63
CA THR A 109 16.44 -10.84 -2.61
C THR A 109 15.13 -10.57 -3.34
N GLU A 110 14.93 -11.23 -4.48
CA GLU A 110 13.66 -11.13 -5.23
C GLU A 110 12.46 -11.52 -4.37
N GLU A 111 12.57 -12.60 -3.61
CA GLU A 111 11.55 -13.04 -2.66
C GLU A 111 11.22 -11.97 -1.62
N GLN A 112 12.25 -11.36 -1.01
CA GLN A 112 12.08 -10.27 -0.04
C GLN A 112 11.39 -9.05 -0.64
N ARG A 113 11.68 -8.73 -1.90
CA ARG A 113 10.99 -7.62 -2.61
C ARG A 113 9.51 -7.94 -2.81
N TRP A 114 9.16 -9.17 -3.17
CA TRP A 114 7.76 -9.59 -3.28
C TRP A 114 7.04 -9.59 -1.94
N GLN A 115 7.69 -10.06 -0.87
CA GLN A 115 7.15 -10.02 0.50
C GLN A 115 6.81 -8.59 0.94
N VAL A 116 7.71 -7.63 0.70
CA VAL A 116 7.44 -6.21 0.98
C VAL A 116 6.24 -5.70 0.19
N ILE A 117 6.12 -6.07 -1.09
CA ILE A 117 4.99 -5.63 -1.93
C ILE A 117 3.67 -6.21 -1.41
N SER A 118 3.66 -7.47 -0.96
CA SER A 118 2.49 -8.07 -0.31
C SER A 118 2.06 -7.26 0.91
N TYR A 119 2.99 -6.86 1.78
CA TYR A 119 2.68 -5.99 2.92
C TYR A 119 2.23 -4.58 2.52
N VAL A 120 2.87 -3.97 1.51
CA VAL A 120 2.50 -2.63 1.04
C VAL A 120 1.06 -2.60 0.51
N ARG A 121 0.60 -3.67 -0.14
CA ARG A 121 -0.80 -3.77 -0.57
C ARG A 121 -1.76 -3.80 0.62
N THR A 122 -1.40 -4.43 1.75
CA THR A 122 -2.28 -4.43 2.93
C THR A 122 -2.43 -3.04 3.54
N LEU A 123 -1.42 -2.16 3.44
CA LEU A 123 -1.52 -0.77 3.92
C LEU A 123 -2.61 0.02 3.19
N ALA A 124 -2.84 -0.27 1.91
CA ALA A 124 -3.89 0.33 1.10
C ALA A 124 -5.27 -0.28 1.38
N ASP A 125 -5.34 -1.57 1.71
CA ASP A 125 -6.60 -2.23 2.10
C ASP A 125 -7.04 -1.80 3.51
N ASP A 126 -6.10 -1.68 4.45
CA ASP A 126 -6.36 -1.25 5.83
C ASP A 126 -6.88 0.21 5.89
N SER A 127 -6.41 1.08 4.98
CA SER A 127 -6.88 2.47 4.88
C SER A 127 -8.33 2.57 4.37
N MET A 128 -8.76 1.65 3.51
CA MET A 128 -10.16 1.51 3.10
C MET A 128 -11.04 0.91 4.20
N GLY A 129 -10.47 0.07 5.08
CA GLY A 129 -11.16 -0.48 6.26
C GLY A 129 -11.52 0.57 7.32
N MET A 130 -10.80 1.70 7.39
CA MET A 130 -11.14 2.80 8.30
C MET A 130 -12.22 3.75 7.74
N ASP A 131 -12.53 3.72 6.45
CA ASP A 131 -13.63 4.51 5.85
C ASP A 131 -15.00 3.79 5.95
N MET A 132 -15.04 2.45 5.90
CA MET A 132 -16.27 1.67 6.16
C MET A 132 -16.50 1.29 7.64
N GLY A 133 -15.55 1.62 8.53
CA GLY A 133 -15.57 1.19 9.93
C GLY A 133 -16.30 2.10 10.93
N MET A 134 -16.86 3.24 10.50
CA MET A 134 -17.58 4.16 11.40
C MET A 134 -19.12 3.99 11.40
N ASP A 135 -19.66 2.95 10.74
CA ASP A 135 -21.11 2.67 10.67
C ASP A 135 -21.50 1.26 11.16
N MET A 136 -20.70 0.67 12.06
CA MET A 136 -21.25 -0.30 13.01
C MET A 136 -21.42 0.40 14.35
N HIS A 137 -22.52 1.16 14.43
CA HIS A 137 -23.11 1.54 15.70
C HIS A 137 -23.27 0.30 16.57
N MET A 138 -22.32 0.18 17.48
CA MET A 138 -22.49 -0.12 18.89
C MET A 138 -23.93 0.12 19.38
N ASP A 139 -24.83 -0.84 19.18
CA ASP A 139 -26.11 -0.96 19.88
C ASP A 139 -26.47 -2.45 20.06
N ASP A 140 -25.52 -3.23 20.57
CA ASP A 140 -25.77 -4.56 21.15
C ASP A 140 -25.45 -4.47 22.65
N ASP A 141 -26.38 -3.86 23.40
CA ASP A 141 -26.52 -4.07 24.85
C ASP A 141 -27.99 -4.38 25.15
N HIS A 142 -28.35 -5.63 24.86
CA HIS A 142 -29.47 -6.30 25.49
C HIS A 142 -29.07 -6.66 26.95
N ALA A 143 -29.54 -5.88 27.91
CA ALA A 143 -29.80 -6.29 29.28
C ALA A 143 -30.95 -5.41 29.80
N ASP A 144 -32.20 -5.88 29.76
CA ASP A 144 -32.85 -6.59 30.86
C ASP A 144 -32.83 -5.75 32.15
N GLU A 145 -33.95 -5.08 32.43
CA GLU A 145 -34.51 -5.11 33.79
C GLU A 145 -35.98 -4.69 33.78
N ALA A 146 -36.80 -5.63 34.21
CA ALA A 146 -38.22 -5.50 34.43
C ALA A 146 -38.55 -4.43 35.48
N HIS A 147 -39.52 -3.58 35.19
CA HIS A 147 -40.32 -2.93 36.23
C HIS A 147 -41.80 -3.13 35.97
N ALA A 148 -42.43 -3.61 37.04
CA ALA A 148 -43.76 -4.15 37.15
C ALA A 148 -44.87 -3.09 37.01
N ASP A 149 -46.00 -3.58 36.51
CA ASP A 149 -47.34 -3.46 37.08
C ASP A 149 -47.44 -2.66 38.40
N ASP A 150 -48.23 -1.58 38.40
CA ASP A 150 -49.17 -1.23 39.48
C ASP A 150 -50.06 -0.05 39.01
N GLY A 151 -51.37 -0.30 39.00
CA GLY A 151 -52.37 0.58 38.40
C GLY A 151 -52.82 1.77 39.24
N HIS A 152 -53.57 2.66 38.58
CA HIS A 152 -54.79 3.30 39.10
C HIS A 152 -55.64 3.82 37.95
#